data_AF-D2EQI8-F1
#
_entry.id   AF-D2EQI8-F1
#
_cell.length_a   1.000
_cell.length_b   1.000
_cell.length_c   1.000
_cell.angle_alpha   90.00
_cell.angle_beta   90.00
_cell.angle_gamma   90.00
#
_symmetry.space_group_name_H-M   'P 1'
#
loop_
_entity.id
_entity.type
_entity.pdbx_description
1 polymer ?
#
loop_
_entity_poly.entity_id
_entity_poly.type
_entity_poly.pdbx_seq_one_letter_code
_entity_poly.pdbx_strand_id
1 'polypeptide(L)'
;MTYTFKQVLDKIQDFLSGHNEQDYSENDSLISTIEQAVQKKTAVHVILAETSFTGDIVKYDTSRQQIVVKNFTKNVTRIIRIADIKRLRFVPSTVQRAQKNRFKKE
;
A
#
# COMPACT_ATOMS: atom_id res chain seq x y z
N MET A 1 -33.14 -8.10 -6.26
CA MET A 1 -32.94 -7.29 -5.05
C MET A 1 -33.62 -5.94 -5.28
N THR A 2 -34.70 -5.65 -4.57
CA THR A 2 -35.36 -4.33 -4.63
C THR A 2 -34.67 -3.39 -3.66
N TYR A 3 -33.93 -2.42 -4.18
CA TYR A 3 -33.39 -1.34 -3.37
C TYR A 3 -34.56 -0.51 -2.81
N THR A 4 -34.54 -0.24 -1.52
CA THR A 4 -35.57 0.61 -0.91
C THR A 4 -35.23 2.08 -1.16
N PHE A 5 -36.25 2.91 -1.37
CA PHE A 5 -36.08 4.35 -1.61
C PHE A 5 -35.20 5.03 -0.55
N LYS A 6 -35.27 4.54 0.69
CA LYS A 6 -34.44 4.97 1.82
C LYS A 6 -32.94 4.78 1.55
N GLN A 7 -32.54 3.63 1.01
CA GLN A 7 -31.12 3.34 0.69
C GLN A 7 -30.57 4.24 -0.44
N VAL A 8 -31.43 4.66 -1.37
CA VAL A 8 -31.04 5.58 -2.43
C VAL A 8 -30.86 7.00 -1.86
N LEU A 9 -31.76 7.41 -0.96
CA LEU A 9 -31.68 8.69 -0.26
C LEU A 9 -30.41 8.79 0.60
N ASP A 10 -30.11 7.74 1.37
CA ASP A 10 -28.90 7.70 2.21
C ASP A 10 -27.63 7.85 1.36
N LYS A 11 -27.53 7.14 0.23
CA LYS A 11 -26.39 7.28 -0.71
C LYS A 11 -26.25 8.66 -1.32
N ILE A 12 -27.36 9.33 -1.66
CA ILE A 12 -27.33 10.69 -2.19
C ILE A 12 -26.88 11.66 -1.09
N GLN A 13 -27.36 11.46 0.13
CA GLN A 13 -27.00 12.30 1.28
C GLN A 13 -25.52 12.14 1.65
N ASP A 14 -24.99 10.92 1.62
CA ASP A 14 -23.55 10.65 1.83
C ASP A 14 -22.70 11.31 0.74
N PHE A 15 -23.13 11.22 -0.53
CA PHE A 15 -22.48 11.86 -1.66
C PHE A 15 -22.44 13.39 -1.53
N LEU A 16 -23.55 14.01 -1.15
CA LEU A 16 -23.64 15.46 -0.94
C LEU A 16 -22.90 15.93 0.31
N SER A 17 -22.79 15.08 1.33
CA SER A 17 -22.11 15.38 2.60
C SER A 17 -20.60 15.19 2.52
N GLY A 18 -20.07 14.74 1.38
CA GLY A 18 -18.63 14.49 1.19
C GLY A 18 -18.09 13.35 2.06
N HIS A 19 -18.97 12.55 2.69
CA HIS A 19 -18.56 11.34 3.38
C HIS A 19 -18.29 10.28 2.30
N ASN A 20 -17.04 10.20 1.89
CA ASN A 20 -16.57 9.04 1.17
C ASN A 20 -16.52 7.88 2.15
N GLU A 21 -17.27 6.80 1.90
CA GLU A 21 -17.01 5.47 2.46
C GLU A 21 -15.66 4.89 1.92
N GLN A 22 -14.61 5.70 1.88
CA GLN A 22 -13.27 5.32 1.42
C GLN A 22 -12.45 4.62 2.52
N ASP A 23 -12.82 4.77 3.80
CA ASP A 23 -11.87 4.51 4.87
C ASP A 23 -11.83 3.07 5.42
N TYR A 24 -12.79 2.20 5.17
CA TYR A 24 -12.73 0.82 5.72
C TYR A 24 -12.26 -0.20 4.69
N SER A 25 -12.90 -0.27 3.52
CA SER A 25 -12.56 -1.29 2.52
C SER A 25 -11.18 -1.09 1.88
N GLU A 26 -10.72 0.15 1.70
CA GLU A 26 -9.39 0.41 1.15
C GLU A 26 -8.27 0.15 2.16
N ASN A 27 -8.50 0.46 3.44
CA ASN A 27 -7.54 0.17 4.51
C ASN A 27 -7.40 -1.34 4.75
N ASP A 28 -8.50 -2.09 4.75
CA ASP A 28 -8.44 -3.56 4.82
C ASP A 28 -7.70 -4.16 3.60
N SER A 29 -7.89 -3.58 2.42
CA SER A 29 -7.15 -3.96 1.21
C SER A 29 -5.64 -3.61 1.31
N LEU A 30 -5.29 -2.49 1.92
CA LEU A 30 -3.91 -2.08 2.13
C LEU A 30 -3.20 -3.00 3.12
N ILE A 31 -3.80 -3.27 4.29
CA ILE A 31 -3.23 -4.13 5.32
C ILE A 31 -3.02 -5.55 4.78
N SER A 32 -4.02 -6.13 4.12
CA SER A 32 -3.88 -7.46 3.50
C SER A 32 -2.78 -7.50 2.43
N THR A 33 -2.56 -6.42 1.69
CA THR A 33 -1.45 -6.32 0.73
C THR A 33 -0.10 -6.29 1.43
N ILE A 34 0.03 -5.57 2.56
CA ILE A 34 1.25 -5.50 3.37
C ILE A 34 1.57 -6.88 3.95
N GLU A 35 0.59 -7.54 4.55
CA GLU A 35 0.76 -8.88 5.13
C GLU A 35 1.18 -9.89 4.06
N GLN A 36 0.54 -9.86 2.89
CA GLN A 36 0.94 -10.71 1.77
C GLN A 36 2.35 -10.41 1.29
N ALA A 37 2.76 -9.14 1.23
CA ALA A 37 4.13 -8.78 0.84
C ALA A 37 5.16 -9.31 1.83
N VAL A 38 4.90 -9.23 3.14
CA VAL A 38 5.78 -9.77 4.20
C VAL A 38 5.83 -11.29 4.11
N GLN A 39 4.68 -11.96 4.04
CA GLN A 39 4.58 -13.42 4.01
C GLN A 39 5.26 -14.02 2.77
N LYS A 40 4.95 -13.47 1.59
CA LYS A 40 5.46 -13.96 0.31
C LYS A 40 6.85 -13.43 -0.03
N LYS A 41 7.40 -12.52 0.79
CA LYS A 41 8.66 -11.80 0.54
C LYS A 41 8.67 -11.14 -0.84
N THR A 42 7.54 -10.53 -1.19
CA THR A 42 7.35 -9.87 -2.49
C THR A 42 7.60 -8.38 -2.35
N ALA A 43 8.38 -7.84 -3.27
CA ALA A 43 8.67 -6.42 -3.32
C ALA A 43 7.44 -5.57 -3.65
N VAL A 44 7.39 -4.39 -3.06
CA VAL A 44 6.32 -3.40 -3.23
C VAL A 44 6.87 -2.07 -3.71
N HIS A 45 6.00 -1.31 -4.37
CA HIS A 45 6.16 0.10 -4.64
C HIS A 45 5.16 0.85 -3.77
N VAL A 46 5.68 1.63 -2.82
CA VAL A 46 4.91 2.46 -1.90
C VAL A 46 4.85 3.87 -2.46
N ILE A 47 3.64 4.38 -2.66
CA ILE A 47 3.39 5.75 -3.14
C ILE A 47 2.96 6.59 -1.94
N LEU A 48 3.68 7.67 -1.68
CA LEU A 48 3.47 8.63 -0.60
C LEU A 48 2.99 9.96 -1.20
N ALA A 49 2.87 11.00 -0.37
CA ALA A 49 2.35 12.29 -0.79
C ALA A 49 3.08 12.90 -1.99
N GLU A 50 4.41 12.96 -1.92
CA GLU A 50 5.28 13.62 -2.90
C GLU A 50 6.41 12.71 -3.38
N THR A 51 6.55 11.52 -2.78
CA THR A 51 7.65 10.61 -3.08
C THR A 51 7.14 9.18 -3.19
N SER A 52 7.98 8.29 -3.70
CA SER A 52 7.72 6.86 -3.70
C SER A 52 8.95 6.08 -3.26
N PHE A 53 8.74 4.86 -2.84
CA PHE A 53 9.82 3.98 -2.41
C PHE A 53 9.56 2.55 -2.87
N THR A 54 10.56 1.93 -3.48
CA THR A 54 10.47 0.56 -3.97
C THR A 54 11.39 -0.34 -3.16
N GLY A 55 10.86 -1.46 -2.69
CA GLY A 55 11.67 -2.40 -1.93
C GLY A 55 10.87 -3.54 -1.33
N ASP A 56 11.56 -4.35 -0.55
CA ASP A 56 10.98 -5.44 0.22
C ASP A 56 10.48 -4.92 1.57
N ILE A 57 9.25 -5.24 1.96
CA ILE A 57 8.77 -4.98 3.32
C ILE A 57 9.43 -6.01 4.24
N VAL A 58 10.31 -5.55 5.13
CA VAL A 58 11.03 -6.42 6.06
C VAL A 58 10.32 -6.59 7.40
N LYS A 59 9.47 -5.62 7.77
CA LYS A 59 8.68 -5.67 9.00
C LYS A 59 7.42 -4.84 8.84
N TYR A 60 6.31 -5.34 9.38
CA TYR A 60 5.11 -4.56 9.67
C TYR A 60 4.95 -4.47 11.19
N ASP A 61 4.99 -3.25 11.73
CA ASP A 61 4.81 -2.95 13.16
C ASP A 61 3.37 -2.48 13.39
N THR A 62 2.50 -3.43 13.78
CA THR A 62 1.07 -3.19 14.03
C THR A 62 0.83 -2.22 15.18
N SER A 63 1.69 -2.24 16.21
CA SER A 63 1.58 -1.38 17.39
C SER A 63 1.75 0.10 17.05
N ARG A 64 2.69 0.40 16.14
CA ARG A 64 3.01 1.76 15.72
C ARG A 64 2.33 2.15 14.41
N GLN A 65 1.63 1.22 13.75
CA GLN A 65 1.05 1.39 12.42
C GLN A 65 2.10 1.84 11.40
N GLN A 66 3.22 1.09 11.29
CA GLN A 66 4.33 1.42 10.39
C GLN A 66 4.89 0.20 9.69
N ILE A 67 5.41 0.38 8.47
CA ILE A 67 6.19 -0.62 7.74
C ILE A 67 7.64 -0.19 7.64
N VAL A 68 8.54 -1.17 7.66
CA VAL A 68 9.96 -1.00 7.37
C VAL A 68 10.22 -1.58 5.99
N VAL A 69 10.63 -0.74 5.06
CA VAL A 69 10.88 -1.13 3.66
C VAL A 69 12.36 -0.96 3.34
N LYS A 70 12.95 -1.97 2.69
CA LYS A 70 14.36 -1.98 2.34
C LYS A 70 14.52 -2.08 0.82
N ASN A 71 15.35 -1.21 0.23
CA ASN A 71 15.56 -1.21 -1.22
C ASN A 71 16.24 -2.51 -1.70
N PHE A 72 16.23 -2.75 -3.02
CA PHE A 72 16.73 -4.01 -3.60
C PHE A 72 18.21 -4.30 -3.36
N THR A 73 19.04 -3.26 -3.24
CA THR A 73 20.47 -3.36 -2.90
C THR A 73 20.73 -3.55 -1.42
N LYS A 74 19.68 -3.50 -0.59
CA LYS A 74 19.73 -3.70 0.86
C LYS A 74 20.66 -2.74 1.61
N ASN A 75 20.89 -1.55 1.10
CA ASN A 75 21.69 -0.50 1.74
C ASN A 75 20.84 0.69 2.22
N VAL A 76 19.60 0.84 1.75
CA VAL A 76 18.69 1.91 2.18
C VAL A 76 17.44 1.31 2.80
N THR A 77 17.06 1.83 3.97
CA THR A 77 15.85 1.44 4.70
C THR A 77 15.02 2.67 4.99
N ARG A 78 13.70 2.55 4.80
CA ARG A 78 12.74 3.61 5.10
C ARG A 78 11.64 3.07 6.01
N ILE A 79 11.36 3.81 7.08
CA ILE A 79 10.22 3.57 7.96
C ILE A 79 9.08 4.45 7.46
N ILE A 80 7.91 3.86 7.21
CA ILE A 80 6.76 4.53 6.60
C ILE A 80 5.52 4.24 7.46
N ARG A 81 4.81 5.27 7.90
CA ARG A 81 3.54 5.07 8.63
C ARG A 81 2.44 4.68 7.63
N ILE A 82 1.52 3.81 8.05
CA ILE A 82 0.39 3.38 7.20
C ILE A 82 -0.42 4.60 6.72
N ALA A 83 -0.68 5.56 7.61
CA ALA A 83 -1.42 6.78 7.30
C ALA A 83 -0.78 7.67 6.21
N ASP A 84 0.53 7.55 5.98
CA ASP A 84 1.22 8.34 4.96
C ASP A 84 1.18 7.64 3.57
N ILE A 85 0.68 6.41 3.49
CA ILE A 85 0.62 5.62 2.25
C ILE A 85 -0.63 6.02 1.45
N LYS A 86 -0.41 6.64 0.29
CA LYS A 86 -1.49 6.91 -0.67
C LYS A 86 -1.88 5.64 -1.44
N ARG A 87 -0.91 4.79 -1.77
CA ARG A 87 -1.15 3.56 -2.56
C ARG A 87 0.00 2.57 -2.39
N LEU A 88 -0.32 1.28 -2.42
CA LEU A 88 0.64 0.19 -2.38
C LEU A 88 0.40 -0.77 -3.55
N ARG A 89 1.47 -1.17 -4.24
CA ARG A 89 1.40 -2.13 -5.36
C ARG A 89 2.57 -3.11 -5.33
N PHE A 90 2.35 -4.34 -5.77
CA PHE A 90 3.43 -5.29 -5.99
C PHE A 90 4.29 -4.88 -7.18
N VAL A 91 5.59 -5.13 -7.07
CA VAL A 91 6.54 -4.87 -8.16
C VAL A 91 6.62 -6.11 -9.06
N PRO A 92 6.42 -5.99 -10.39
CA PRO A 92 6.59 -7.12 -11.31
C PRO A 92 7.99 -7.73 -11.23
N SER A 93 8.09 -9.06 -11.36
CA SER A 93 9.36 -9.79 -11.26
C SER A 93 10.42 -9.33 -12.27
N THR A 94 10.00 -8.92 -13.48
CA THR A 94 10.88 -8.33 -14.50
C THR A 94 11.56 -7.06 -14.01
N VAL A 95 10.80 -6.17 -13.36
CA VAL A 95 11.31 -4.92 -12.79
C VAL A 95 12.26 -5.22 -11.63
N GLN A 96 11.90 -6.18 -10.76
CA GLN A 96 12.78 -6.59 -9.66
C GLN A 96 14.14 -7.11 -10.18
N ARG A 97 14.14 -7.93 -11.24
CA ARG A 97 15.37 -8.45 -11.86
C ARG A 97 16.20 -7.34 -12.50
N ALA A 98 15.56 -6.45 -13.27
CA ALA A 98 16.23 -5.33 -13.92
C ALA A 98 16.91 -4.41 -12.88
N GLN A 99 16.21 -4.06 -11.81
CA GLN A 99 16.74 -3.23 -10.73
C GLN A 99 17.90 -3.91 -10.00
N LYS A 100 17.79 -5.21 -9.67
CA LYS A 100 18.89 -5.95 -9.00
C LYS A 100 20.14 -6.09 -9.88
N ASN A 101 19.98 -6.27 -11.19
CA ASN A 101 21.10 -6.46 -12.11
C ASN A 101 21.83 -5.16 -12.45
N ARG A 102 21.14 -4.01 -12.40
CA ARG A 102 21.75 -2.69 -12.64
C ARG A 102 22.93 -2.42 -11.69
N PHE A 103 22.85 -2.90 -10.45
CA PHE A 103 23.88 -2.71 -9.42
C PHE A 103 24.93 -3.82 -9.35
N LYS A 104 24.89 -4.83 -10.23
CA LYS A 104 25.90 -5.90 -10.31
C LYS A 104 26.97 -5.64 -11.38
N LYS A 105 26.83 -4.57 -12.15
CA LYS A 105 27.71 -4.23 -13.29
C LYS A 105 28.79 -3.20 -12.95
N GLU A 106 28.91 -2.81 -11.69
CA GLU A 106 29.99 -1.98 -11.15
C GLU A 106 30.90 -2.84 -10.28
#